data_AF-A0A3S0VTS1-F1
#
_entry.id   AF-A0A3S0VTS1-F1
#
_cell.length_a   1.000
_cell.length_b   1.000
_cell.length_c   1.000
_cell.angle_alpha   90.00
_cell.angle_beta   90.00
_cell.angle_gamma   90.00
#
_symmetry.space_group_name_H-M   'P 1'
#
loop_
_entity.id
_entity.type
_entity.pdbx_description
1 polymer ?
#
loop_
_entity_poly.entity_id
_entity_poly.type
_entity_poly.pdbx_seq_one_letter_code
_entity_poly.pdbx_strand_id
1 'polypeptide(L)'
;MTERETTRLNAWSNELRRVHQRLRDALAVAQSAVNDGGPSEDATRDLLLYCHGFCAALDGHHRGEDRALFPAIEAAHPHLAPVLRSLEQDHSMIAHLLGELSAAVNRAASRAELSLHLDGVAAVMETHFRYEERQLVRVLESLELDDAVTDVLGPL
;
A
#
# COMPACT_ATOMS: atom_id res chain seq x y z
N MET A 1 5.71 -5.33 -38.31
CA MET A 1 5.28 -5.33 -36.90
C MET A 1 6.40 -5.93 -36.10
N THR A 2 7.18 -5.07 -35.43
CA THR A 2 8.35 -5.47 -34.65
C THR A 2 7.90 -5.93 -33.27
N GLU A 3 8.60 -6.91 -32.68
CA GLU A 3 8.40 -7.49 -31.33
C GLU A 3 8.18 -6.49 -30.17
N ARG A 4 8.37 -5.18 -30.41
CA ARG A 4 8.12 -4.10 -29.46
C ARG A 4 6.65 -3.76 -29.22
N GLU A 5 5.71 -4.17 -30.08
CA GLU A 5 4.28 -3.85 -29.90
C GLU A 5 3.54 -4.85 -28.98
N THR A 6 4.20 -5.93 -28.54
CA THR A 6 3.53 -7.04 -27.82
C THR A 6 3.97 -7.20 -26.35
N THR A 7 4.75 -6.26 -25.80
CA THR A 7 5.46 -6.48 -24.52
C THR A 7 4.83 -5.82 -23.28
N ARG A 8 3.77 -5.01 -23.33
CA ARG A 8 3.19 -4.46 -22.08
C ARG A 8 1.68 -4.33 -22.08
N LEU A 9 0.97 -5.44 -22.28
CA LEU A 9 -0.22 -5.68 -21.45
C LEU A 9 0.32 -5.97 -20.04
N ASN A 10 0.75 -4.93 -19.32
CA ASN A 10 0.91 -5.05 -17.89
C ASN A 10 -0.47 -5.45 -17.38
N ALA A 11 -0.63 -6.70 -16.97
CA ALA A 11 -1.84 -7.10 -16.28
C ALA A 11 -1.83 -6.36 -14.95
N TRP A 12 -2.42 -5.15 -14.93
CA TRP A 12 -2.47 -4.27 -13.76
C TRP A 12 -3.03 -5.01 -12.54
N SER A 13 -3.92 -5.98 -12.78
CA SER A 13 -4.42 -6.92 -11.79
C SER A 13 -3.32 -7.73 -11.07
N ASN A 14 -2.31 -8.20 -11.81
CA ASN A 14 -1.18 -8.93 -11.25
C ASN A 14 -0.23 -8.01 -10.50
N GLU A 15 0.03 -6.81 -11.01
CA GLU A 15 0.91 -5.85 -10.34
C GLU A 15 0.29 -5.35 -9.02
N LEU A 16 -1.01 -5.05 -9.00
CA LEU A 16 -1.73 -4.69 -7.78
C LEU A 16 -1.60 -5.77 -6.71
N ARG A 17 -1.91 -7.04 -7.07
CA ARG A 17 -1.78 -8.19 -6.16
C ARG A 17 -0.36 -8.36 -5.63
N ARG A 18 0.66 -8.16 -6.48
CA ARG A 18 2.07 -8.23 -6.07
C ARG A 18 2.44 -7.11 -5.10
N VAL A 19 1.98 -5.89 -5.36
CA VAL A 19 2.18 -4.75 -4.46
C VAL A 19 1.53 -5.02 -3.11
N HIS A 20 0.26 -5.47 -3.07
CA HIS A 20 -0.41 -5.84 -1.83
C HIS A 20 0.34 -6.94 -1.05
N GLN A 21 0.85 -7.96 -1.74
CA GLN A 21 1.64 -8.99 -1.07
C GLN A 21 2.92 -8.42 -0.46
N ARG A 22 3.66 -7.59 -1.20
CA ARG A 22 4.88 -6.95 -0.70
C ARG A 22 4.61 -6.03 0.50
N LEU A 23 3.47 -5.34 0.51
CA LEU A 23 3.04 -4.50 1.64
C LEU A 23 2.69 -5.34 2.87
N ARG A 24 2.02 -6.49 2.69
CA ARG A 24 1.82 -7.47 3.79
C ARG A 24 3.14 -7.98 4.34
N ASP A 25 4.10 -8.31 3.48
CA ASP A 25 5.40 -8.80 3.90
C ASP A 25 6.20 -7.72 4.66
N ALA A 26 6.16 -6.46 4.18
CA ALA A 26 6.81 -5.33 4.84
C ALA A 26 6.21 -5.04 6.23
N LEU A 27 4.87 -5.14 6.37
CA LEU A 27 4.19 -5.02 7.65
C LEU A 27 4.62 -6.12 8.63
N ALA A 28 4.70 -7.38 8.15
CA ALA A 28 5.14 -8.50 8.98
C ALA A 28 6.57 -8.28 9.50
N VAL A 29 7.48 -7.77 8.67
CA VAL A 29 8.84 -7.41 9.09
C VAL A 29 8.83 -6.31 10.16
N ALA A 30 8.00 -5.27 10.00
CA ALA A 30 7.87 -4.22 11.00
C ALA A 30 7.31 -4.75 12.35
N GLN A 31 6.33 -5.65 12.31
CA GLN A 31 5.79 -6.31 13.51
C GLN A 31 6.85 -7.18 14.20
N SER A 32 7.61 -7.98 13.44
CA SER A 32 8.73 -8.76 13.99
C SER A 32 9.79 -7.86 14.65
N ALA A 33 10.16 -6.74 14.04
CA ALA A 33 11.13 -5.82 14.62
C ALA A 33 10.67 -5.23 15.98
N VAL A 34 9.36 -4.94 16.12
CA VAL A 34 8.76 -4.51 17.40
C VAL A 34 8.77 -5.63 18.44
N ASN A 35 8.52 -6.87 18.03
CA ASN A 35 8.41 -8.00 18.96
C ASN A 35 9.77 -8.56 19.40
N ASP A 36 10.74 -8.64 18.48
CA ASP A 36 12.01 -9.33 18.68
C ASP A 36 13.12 -8.41 19.21
N GLY A 37 12.94 -7.08 19.13
CA GLY A 37 14.03 -6.17 19.47
C GLY A 37 14.48 -6.29 20.94
N GLY A 38 15.79 -6.43 21.12
CA GLY A 38 16.45 -6.23 22.41
C GLY A 38 16.62 -4.74 22.74
N PRO A 39 17.21 -4.40 23.90
CA PRO A 39 17.52 -3.02 24.28
C PRO A 39 18.73 -2.42 23.54
N SER A 40 19.20 -3.04 22.46
CA SER A 40 20.39 -2.58 21.71
C SER A 40 20.06 -1.43 20.75
N GLU A 41 21.07 -0.62 20.45
CA GLU A 41 20.99 0.48 19.47
C GLU A 41 20.66 -0.04 18.07
N ASP A 42 21.24 -1.18 17.67
CA ASP A 42 20.97 -1.82 16.38
C ASP A 42 19.50 -2.21 16.23
N ALA A 43 18.89 -2.80 17.25
CA ALA A 43 17.48 -3.19 17.22
C ALA A 43 16.53 -1.98 17.12
N THR A 44 16.93 -0.85 17.70
CA THR A 44 16.17 0.40 17.60
C THR A 44 16.30 1.00 16.20
N ARG A 45 17.50 0.96 15.61
CA ARG A 45 17.72 1.44 14.23
C ARG A 45 16.94 0.62 13.20
N ASP A 46 16.94 -0.70 13.34
CA ASP A 46 16.21 -1.59 12.44
C ASP A 46 14.70 -1.35 12.52
N LEU A 47 14.16 -1.19 13.73
CA LEU A 47 12.77 -0.82 13.95
C LEU A 47 12.39 0.49 13.23
N LEU A 48 13.19 1.55 13.40
CA LEU A 48 12.97 2.82 12.70
C LEU A 48 12.97 2.59 11.18
N LEU A 49 13.94 1.86 10.65
CA LEU A 49 14.07 1.58 9.22
C LEU A 49 12.84 0.86 8.67
N TYR A 50 12.40 -0.22 9.32
CA TYR A 50 11.27 -1.02 8.83
C TYR A 50 9.94 -0.29 8.96
N CYS A 51 9.66 0.40 10.08
CA CYS A 51 8.44 1.17 10.22
C CYS A 51 8.39 2.33 9.20
N HIS A 52 9.47 3.10 9.04
CA HIS A 52 9.48 4.18 8.05
C HIS A 52 9.38 3.67 6.61
N GLY A 53 10.09 2.59 6.28
CA GLY A 53 10.02 1.96 4.96
C GLY A 53 8.61 1.48 4.63
N PHE A 54 7.97 0.77 5.56
CA PHE A 54 6.58 0.32 5.42
C PHE A 54 5.61 1.51 5.26
N CYS A 55 5.68 2.51 6.15
CA CYS A 55 4.83 3.69 6.06
C CYS A 55 4.97 4.39 4.71
N ALA A 56 6.21 4.63 4.25
CA ALA A 56 6.47 5.30 2.99
C ALA A 56 5.98 4.50 1.77
N ALA A 57 6.12 3.17 1.81
CA ALA A 57 5.67 2.29 0.74
C ALA A 57 4.15 2.26 0.61
N LEU A 58 3.42 2.06 1.73
CA LEU A 58 1.96 1.99 1.72
C LEU A 58 1.32 3.33 1.30
N ASP A 59 1.82 4.42 1.85
CA ASP A 59 1.40 5.78 1.52
C ASP A 59 1.79 6.18 0.07
N GLY A 60 2.92 5.68 -0.43
CA GLY A 60 3.31 5.84 -1.83
C GLY A 60 2.38 5.11 -2.80
N HIS A 61 2.00 3.88 -2.47
CA HIS A 61 1.08 3.05 -3.23
C HIS A 61 -0.30 3.70 -3.37
N HIS A 62 -0.97 4.00 -2.26
CA HIS A 62 -2.31 4.59 -2.30
C HIS A 62 -2.35 5.93 -3.03
N ARG A 63 -1.31 6.76 -2.89
CA ARG A 63 -1.24 8.02 -3.64
C ARG A 63 -1.03 7.83 -5.13
N GLY A 64 -0.35 6.77 -5.55
CA GLY A 64 -0.25 6.41 -6.97
C GLY A 64 -1.63 6.08 -7.51
N GLU A 65 -2.42 5.33 -6.74
CA GLU A 65 -3.77 4.93 -7.13
C GLU A 65 -4.71 6.12 -7.22
N ASP A 66 -4.77 6.94 -6.18
CA ASP A 66 -5.60 8.14 -6.11
C ASP A 66 -5.31 9.11 -7.28
N ARG A 67 -4.04 9.23 -7.67
CA ARG A 67 -3.60 10.23 -8.65
C ARG A 67 -3.62 9.73 -10.09
N ALA A 68 -3.45 8.43 -10.31
CA ALA A 68 -3.28 7.87 -11.65
C ALA A 68 -4.28 6.73 -11.91
N LEU A 69 -4.29 5.69 -11.09
CA LEU A 69 -5.09 4.49 -11.36
C LEU A 69 -6.60 4.77 -11.32
N PHE A 70 -7.09 5.38 -10.25
CA PHE A 70 -8.51 5.61 -10.05
C PHE A 70 -9.09 6.58 -11.09
N PRO A 71 -8.43 7.70 -11.45
CA PRO A 71 -8.86 8.53 -12.56
C PRO A 71 -8.95 7.77 -13.90
N ALA A 72 -7.97 6.90 -14.20
CA ALA A 72 -7.99 6.09 -15.41
C ALA A 72 -9.16 5.08 -15.41
N ILE A 73 -9.42 4.44 -14.27
CA ILE A 73 -10.56 3.54 -14.10
C ILE A 73 -11.88 4.30 -14.25
N GLU A 74 -12.04 5.46 -13.63
CA GLU A 74 -13.28 6.24 -13.70
C GLU A 74 -13.57 6.72 -15.13
N ALA A 75 -12.53 7.14 -15.86
CA ALA A 75 -12.66 7.54 -17.27
C ALA A 75 -13.18 6.39 -18.15
N ALA A 76 -12.68 5.16 -17.95
CA ALA A 76 -13.09 3.98 -18.70
C ALA A 76 -14.41 3.37 -18.18
N HIS A 77 -14.68 3.48 -16.88
CA HIS A 77 -15.78 2.84 -16.18
C HIS A 77 -16.48 3.80 -15.19
N PRO A 78 -17.23 4.82 -15.67
CA PRO A 78 -17.79 5.87 -14.80
C PRO A 78 -18.74 5.37 -13.71
N HIS A 79 -19.35 4.20 -13.91
CA HIS A 79 -20.24 3.58 -12.93
C HIS A 79 -19.51 3.09 -11.65
N LEU A 80 -18.17 3.00 -11.67
CA LEU A 80 -17.36 2.63 -10.51
C LEU A 80 -17.02 3.81 -9.61
N ALA A 81 -17.38 5.06 -9.97
CA ALA A 81 -17.09 6.23 -9.16
C ALA A 81 -17.49 6.10 -7.66
N PRO A 82 -18.63 5.48 -7.27
CA PRO A 82 -18.93 5.24 -5.87
C PRO A 82 -17.97 4.26 -5.16
N VAL A 83 -17.45 3.27 -5.88
CA VAL A 83 -16.46 2.31 -5.36
C VAL A 83 -15.12 3.00 -5.16
N LEU A 84 -14.65 3.74 -6.15
CA LEU A 84 -13.38 4.48 -6.08
C LEU A 84 -13.37 5.48 -4.91
N ARG A 85 -14.47 6.25 -4.74
CA ARG A 85 -14.63 7.14 -3.57
C ARG A 85 -14.62 6.43 -2.22
N SER A 86 -15.04 5.16 -2.17
CA SER A 86 -14.95 4.37 -0.94
C SER A 86 -13.51 3.95 -0.66
N LEU A 87 -12.76 3.59 -1.70
CA LEU A 87 -11.33 3.24 -1.58
C LEU A 87 -10.49 4.47 -1.17
N GLU A 88 -10.75 5.64 -1.75
CA GLU A 88 -10.10 6.90 -1.35
C GLU A 88 -10.37 7.27 0.14
N GLN A 89 -11.56 6.93 0.65
CA GLN A 89 -11.88 7.09 2.07
C GLN A 89 -11.06 6.14 2.93
N ASP A 90 -10.92 4.87 2.52
CA ASP A 90 -10.03 3.92 3.19
C ASP A 90 -8.57 4.41 3.17
N HIS A 91 -8.10 4.93 2.03
CA HIS A 91 -6.76 5.50 1.90
C HIS A 91 -6.54 6.65 2.88
N SER A 92 -7.51 7.53 3.04
CA SER A 92 -7.46 8.63 4.00
C SER A 92 -7.39 8.14 5.45
N MET A 93 -8.15 7.10 5.80
CA MET A 93 -8.09 6.47 7.12
C MET A 93 -6.72 5.81 7.36
N ILE A 94 -6.20 5.06 6.39
CA ILE A 94 -4.89 4.41 6.50
C ILE A 94 -3.79 5.46 6.63
N ALA A 95 -3.82 6.53 5.84
CA ALA A 95 -2.86 7.62 5.93
C ALA A 95 -2.85 8.26 7.32
N HIS A 96 -4.01 8.40 7.96
CA HIS A 96 -4.10 8.87 9.35
C HIS A 96 -3.40 7.91 10.32
N LEU A 97 -3.68 6.60 10.24
CA LEU A 97 -3.05 5.58 11.09
C LEU A 97 -1.53 5.51 10.90
N LEU A 98 -1.05 5.64 9.65
CA LEU A 98 0.38 5.71 9.35
C LEU A 98 1.04 6.96 9.94
N GLY A 99 0.32 8.08 9.98
CA GLY A 99 0.76 9.30 10.66
C GLY A 99 0.91 9.10 12.18
N GLU A 100 -0.06 8.43 12.82
CA GLU A 100 0.02 8.10 14.24
C GLU A 100 1.17 7.14 14.56
N LEU A 101 1.34 6.09 13.76
CA LEU A 101 2.47 5.16 13.88
C LEU A 101 3.81 5.91 13.71
N SER A 102 3.93 6.74 12.69
CA SER A 102 5.16 7.52 12.45
C SER A 102 5.47 8.47 13.61
N ALA A 103 4.44 9.12 14.18
CA ALA A 103 4.62 9.95 15.36
C ALA A 103 5.07 9.14 16.59
N ALA A 104 4.52 7.94 16.78
CA ALA A 104 4.91 7.02 17.85
C ALA A 104 6.36 6.56 17.72
N VAL A 105 6.78 6.21 16.51
CA VAL A 105 8.16 5.83 16.17
C VAL A 105 9.11 7.00 16.46
N ASN A 106 8.80 8.21 15.99
CA ASN A 106 9.65 9.40 16.15
C ASN A 106 9.89 9.81 17.62
N ARG A 107 8.93 9.57 18.51
CA ARG A 107 9.07 9.85 19.95
C ARG A 107 9.57 8.67 20.77
N ALA A 108 10.01 7.59 20.11
CA ALA A 108 10.44 6.34 20.76
C ALA A 108 9.38 5.78 21.73
N ALA A 109 8.16 5.58 21.22
CA ALA A 109 7.07 4.90 21.91
C ALA A 109 7.48 3.53 22.50
N SER A 110 6.72 3.07 23.50
CA SER A 110 6.91 1.72 24.03
C SER A 110 6.58 0.66 22.96
N ARG A 111 7.21 -0.53 23.05
CA ARG A 111 6.92 -1.65 22.13
C ARG A 111 5.44 -2.02 22.10
N ALA A 112 4.79 -2.03 23.27
CA ALA A 112 3.36 -2.33 23.38
C ALA A 112 2.51 -1.33 22.60
N GLU A 113 2.86 -0.05 22.65
CA GLU A 113 2.16 1.00 21.92
C GLU A 113 2.39 0.90 20.40
N LEU A 114 3.63 0.64 19.97
CA LEU A 114 3.93 0.42 18.55
C LEU A 114 3.21 -0.82 17.98
N SER A 115 3.14 -1.90 18.76
CA SER A 115 2.38 -3.10 18.37
C SER A 115 0.91 -2.77 18.14
N LEU A 116 0.29 -1.99 19.04
CA LEU A 116 -1.12 -1.58 18.88
C LEU A 116 -1.34 -0.76 17.61
N HIS A 117 -0.44 0.16 17.28
CA HIS A 117 -0.53 0.93 16.03
C HIS A 117 -0.39 0.02 14.81
N LEU A 118 0.60 -0.88 14.79
CA LEU A 118 0.80 -1.82 13.68
C LEU A 118 -0.39 -2.76 13.50
N ASP A 119 -0.98 -3.28 14.59
CA ASP A 119 -2.16 -4.15 14.54
C ASP A 119 -3.39 -3.39 14.02
N GLY A 120 -3.54 -2.12 14.40
CA GLY A 120 -4.58 -1.24 13.87
C GLY A 120 -4.44 -1.03 12.35
N VAL A 121 -3.24 -0.73 11.88
CA VAL A 121 -2.94 -0.62 10.44
C VAL A 121 -3.20 -1.95 9.73
N ALA A 122 -2.75 -3.06 10.30
CA ALA A 122 -2.93 -4.41 9.74
C ALA A 122 -4.40 -4.74 9.49
N ALA A 123 -5.26 -4.47 10.47
CA ALA A 123 -6.68 -4.77 10.40
C ALA A 123 -7.37 -4.00 9.27
N VAL A 124 -7.12 -2.68 9.18
CA VAL A 124 -7.72 -1.83 8.14
C VAL A 124 -7.16 -2.19 6.76
N MET A 125 -5.83 -2.31 6.65
CA MET A 125 -5.14 -2.66 5.40
C MET A 125 -5.67 -3.98 4.80
N GLU A 126 -5.85 -5.03 5.60
CA GLU A 126 -6.33 -6.31 5.08
C GLU A 126 -7.78 -6.24 4.59
N THR A 127 -8.66 -5.50 5.30
CA THR A 127 -10.03 -5.29 4.83
C THR A 127 -10.08 -4.49 3.53
N HIS A 128 -9.22 -3.48 3.41
CA HIS A 128 -9.10 -2.60 2.26
C HIS A 128 -8.58 -3.37 1.02
N PHE A 129 -7.43 -4.04 1.10
CA PHE A 129 -6.86 -4.81 -0.03
C PHE A 129 -7.83 -5.87 -0.55
N ARG A 130 -8.53 -6.57 0.35
CA ARG A 130 -9.54 -7.56 -0.05
C ARG A 130 -10.73 -6.92 -0.75
N TYR A 131 -11.14 -5.73 -0.33
CA TYR A 131 -12.23 -5.02 -0.98
C TYR A 131 -11.81 -4.57 -2.37
N GLU A 132 -10.68 -3.90 -2.47
CA GLU A 132 -10.14 -3.39 -3.72
C GLU A 132 -9.96 -4.52 -4.74
N GLU A 133 -9.23 -5.58 -4.39
CA GLU A 133 -9.01 -6.70 -5.30
C GLU A 133 -10.31 -7.33 -5.79
N ARG A 134 -11.33 -7.41 -4.92
CA ARG A 134 -12.65 -7.93 -5.28
C ARG A 134 -13.36 -7.01 -6.28
N GLN A 135 -13.19 -5.70 -6.19
CA GLN A 135 -13.86 -4.75 -7.07
C GLN A 135 -13.11 -4.54 -8.38
N LEU A 136 -11.78 -4.42 -8.33
CA LEU A 136 -11.00 -3.83 -9.42
C LEU A 136 -10.23 -4.87 -10.24
N VAL A 137 -9.90 -6.06 -9.73
CA VAL A 137 -9.03 -7.01 -10.47
C VAL A 137 -9.55 -7.32 -11.88
N ARG A 138 -10.86 -7.54 -12.05
CA ARG A 138 -11.44 -7.80 -13.37
C ARG A 138 -11.44 -6.56 -14.28
N VAL A 139 -11.56 -5.38 -13.69
CA VAL A 139 -11.52 -4.10 -14.41
C VAL A 139 -10.10 -3.87 -14.95
N LEU A 140 -9.10 -4.18 -14.11
CA LEU A 140 -7.68 -4.05 -14.42
C LEU A 140 -7.18 -5.03 -15.50
N GLU A 141 -7.89 -6.12 -15.77
CA GLU A 141 -7.56 -7.07 -16.85
C GLU A 141 -7.73 -6.45 -18.25
N SER A 142 -8.58 -5.42 -18.38
CA SER A 142 -8.85 -4.73 -19.64
C SER A 142 -8.45 -3.25 -19.63
N LEU A 143 -7.79 -2.77 -18.57
CA LEU A 143 -7.41 -1.36 -18.45
C LEU A 143 -6.18 -1.08 -19.32
N GLU A 144 -6.33 -0.15 -20.26
CA GLU A 144 -5.22 0.39 -21.05
C GLU A 144 -4.71 1.69 -20.41
N LEU A 145 -3.51 1.64 -19.85
CA LEU A 145 -2.83 2.77 -19.21
C LEU A 145 -1.34 2.72 -19.56
N ASP A 146 -0.83 3.78 -20.18
CA ASP A 146 0.56 3.88 -20.65
C ASP A 146 1.43 4.69 -19.66
N ASP A 147 1.42 4.25 -18.40
CA ASP A 147 2.23 4.82 -17.33
C ASP A 147 3.22 3.80 -16.74
N ALA A 148 4.22 4.28 -16.00
CA ALA A 148 5.12 3.39 -15.26
C ALA A 148 4.40 2.81 -14.04
N VAL A 149 4.66 1.53 -13.73
CA VAL A 149 4.08 0.86 -12.55
C VAL A 149 4.40 1.62 -11.26
N THR A 150 5.59 2.23 -11.18
CA THR A 150 6.02 3.04 -10.02
C THR A 150 5.19 4.30 -9.81
N ASP A 151 4.64 4.86 -10.88
CA ASP A 151 3.84 6.09 -10.83
C ASP A 151 2.38 5.77 -10.48
N VAL A 152 1.91 4.57 -10.85
CA VAL A 152 0.52 4.13 -10.68
C VAL A 152 0.31 3.35 -9.38
N LEU A 153 1.23 2.46 -9.02
CA LEU A 153 1.11 1.58 -7.85
C LEU A 153 2.19 1.85 -6.78
N GLY A 154 2.97 2.91 -6.96
CA GLY A 154 3.96 3.37 -5.99
C GLY A 154 5.33 2.69 -6.08
N PRO A 155 6.31 3.19 -5.32
CA PRO A 155 7.69 2.71 -5.34
C PRO A 155 7.82 1.43 -4.51
N LEU A 156 7.62 0.28 -5.14
CA LEU A 156 7.82 -1.03 -4.55
C LEU A 156 8.63 -1.92 -5.46
#